data_AF-A0A0E2B6B8-F1
#
_entry.id   AF-A0A0E2B6B8-F1
#
_cell.length_a   1.000
_cell.length_b   1.000
_cell.length_c   1.000
_cell.angle_alpha   90.00
_cell.angle_beta   90.00
_cell.angle_gamma   90.00
#
_symmetry.space_group_name_H-M   'P 1'
#
loop_
_entity.id
_entity.type
_entity.pdbx_description
1 polymer ?
#
loop_
_entity_poly.entity_id
_entity_poly.type
_entity_poly.pdbx_seq_one_letter_code
_entity_poly.pdbx_strand_id
1 'polypeptide(L)' 'MLKTRINKIENTEEVRYEIYIPKESEASILIYLDEDAFLSLLDGLTEFGTELKKQEGINV' A
#
# COMPACT_ATOMS: atom_id res chain seq x y z
N MET A 1 0.97 11.47 -14.79
CA MET A 1 0.50 10.93 -13.50
C MET A 1 1.52 9.93 -12.99
N LEU A 2 2.21 10.28 -11.92
CA LEU A 2 3.11 9.35 -11.23
C LEU A 2 2.27 8.26 -10.54
N LYS A 3 2.79 7.03 -10.46
CA LYS A 3 2.07 5.88 -9.92
C LYS A 3 2.79 5.32 -8.71
N THR A 4 2.04 5.02 -7.65
CA THR A 4 2.52 4.21 -6.53
C THR A 4 3.04 2.87 -7.02
N ARG A 5 4.13 2.39 -6.41
CA ARG A 5 4.75 1.10 -6.70
C ARG A 5 4.91 0.32 -5.40
N ILE A 6 4.71 -0.99 -5.48
CA ILE A 6 4.93 -1.91 -4.39
C ILE A 6 5.93 -2.96 -4.89
N ASN A 7 7.03 -3.15 -4.16
CA ASN A 7 8.05 -4.14 -4.47
C ASN A 7 8.18 -5.12 -3.29
N LYS A 8 8.11 -6.42 -3.57
CA LYS A 8 8.50 -7.45 -2.59
C LYS A 8 10.03 -7.63 -2.66
N ILE A 9 10.68 -7.60 -1.51
CA ILE A 9 12.10 -7.87 -1.34
C ILE A 9 12.19 -9.11 -0.45
N GLU A 10 12.70 -10.20 -0.99
CA GLU A 10 12.74 -11.50 -0.32
C GLU A 10 14.15 -12.06 -0.41
N ASN A 11 14.71 -12.36 0.77
CA ASN A 11 15.98 -13.06 0.92
C ASN A 11 15.74 -14.35 1.73
N THR A 12 16.78 -15.16 1.92
CA THR A 12 16.70 -16.42 2.66
C THR A 12 16.23 -16.30 4.12
N GLU A 13 16.32 -15.10 4.70
CA GLU A 13 16.06 -14.86 6.13
C GLU A 13 14.82 -14.00 6.38
N GLU A 14 14.32 -13.26 5.37
CA GLU A 14 13.31 -12.23 5.60
C GLU A 14 12.56 -11.86 4.31
N VAL A 15 11.27 -11.57 4.47
CA VAL A 15 10.42 -10.90 3.49
C VAL A 15 10.12 -9.48 3.95
N ARG A 16 10.35 -8.51 3.06
CA ARG A 16 9.96 -7.11 3.23
C ARG A 16 9.22 -6.58 2.01
N TYR A 17 8.43 -5.54 2.23
CA TYR A 17 7.71 -4.81 1.20
C TYR A 17 8.13 -3.35 1.20
N GLU A 18 8.48 -2.85 0.02
CA GLU A 18 8.75 -1.45 -0.23
C GLU A 18 7.56 -0.82 -0.95
N ILE A 19 7.01 0.27 -0.40
CA ILE A 19 5.95 1.06 -1.01
C ILE A 19 6.52 2.44 -1.35
N TYR A 20 6.56 2.75 -2.64
CA TYR A 20 7.00 4.03 -3.16
C TYR A 20 5.82 4.84 -3.67
N ILE A 21 5.59 6.01 -3.08
CA ILE A 21 4.54 6.96 -3.47
C ILE A 21 5.22 8.21 -4.05
N PRO A 22 5.27 8.34 -5.39
CA PRO A 22 5.89 9.49 -6.03
C PRO A 22 5.05 10.77 -5.88
N LYS A 23 5.72 11.90 -5.67
CA LYS A 23 5.11 13.25 -5.67
C LYS A 23 5.76 14.12 -6.74
N GLU A 24 4.98 14.99 -7.39
CA GLU A 24 5.47 15.81 -8.52
C GLU A 24 6.30 17.03 -8.06
N SER A 25 5.99 17.61 -6.91
CA SER A 25 6.61 18.86 -6.42
C SER A 25 7.26 18.72 -5.05
N GLU A 26 7.28 17.52 -4.50
CA GLU A 26 7.79 17.22 -3.16
C GLU A 26 8.61 15.93 -3.17
N ALA A 27 9.31 15.68 -2.06
CA ALA A 27 9.97 14.40 -1.84
C ALA A 27 8.95 13.26 -1.89
N SER A 28 9.34 12.19 -2.58
CA SER A 28 8.53 10.97 -2.63
C SER A 28 8.51 10.29 -1.26
N ILE A 29 7.41 9.59 -0.96
CA ILE A 29 7.28 8.80 0.26
C ILE A 29 7.79 7.39 -0.03
N LEU A 30 8.57 6.85 0.89
CA LEU A 30 9.11 5.50 0.83
C LEU A 30 8.83 4.81 2.18
N ILE A 31 8.14 3.68 2.13
CA ILE A 31 7.74 2.91 3.31
C ILE A 31 8.32 1.50 3.18
N TYR A 32 8.97 1.02 4.22
CA TYR A 32 9.43 -0.36 4.33
C TYR A 32 8.64 -1.07 5.42
N LEU A 33 8.05 -2.21 5.07
CA LEU A 33 7.26 -3.03 5.97
C LEU A 33 7.81 -4.45 5.96
N ASP A 34 7.79 -5.11 7.11
CA ASP A 34 7.88 -6.56 7.15
C ASP A 34 6.57 -7.18 6.62
N GLU A 35 6.55 -8.51 6.48
CA GLU A 35 5.41 -9.24 5.95
C GLU A 35 4.13 -9.03 6.78
N ASP A 36 4.22 -9.13 8.10
CA ASP A 36 3.07 -8.98 9.01
C ASP A 36 2.46 -7.57 8.94
N ALA A 37 3.31 -6.54 8.95
CA ALA A 37 2.86 -5.16 8.83
C ALA A 37 2.28 -4.86 7.44
N PHE A 38 2.81 -5.47 6.38
CA PHE A 38 2.27 -5.34 5.04
C PHE A 38 0.90 -5.99 4.91
N LEU A 39 0.70 -7.19 5.45
CA LEU A 39 -0.61 -7.86 5.46
C LEU A 39 -1.65 -7.03 6.24
N SER A 40 -1.27 -6.51 7.42
CA SER A 40 -2.11 -5.61 8.21
C SER A 40 -2.52 -4.34 7.44
N LEU A 41 -1.60 -3.78 6.63
CA LEU A 41 -1.92 -2.65 5.75
C LEU A 41 -2.95 -3.02 4.67
N LEU A 42 -2.83 -4.20 4.04
CA LEU A 42 -3.78 -4.66 3.02
C LEU A 42 -5.19 -4.84 3.59
N ASP A 43 -5.29 -5.37 4.81
CA ASP A 43 -6.56 -5.52 5.51
C ASP A 43 -7.21 -4.15 5.76
N GLY A 44 -6.45 -3.20 6.32
CA GLY A 44 -6.93 -1.84 6.56
C GLY A 44 -7.35 -1.11 5.29
N LEU A 45 -6.62 -1.27 4.18
CA LEU A 45 -7.01 -0.69 2.87
C LEU A 45 -8.28 -1.33 2.30
N THR A 46 -8.49 -2.64 2.52
CA THR A 46 -9.68 -3.36 2.08
C THR A 46 -10.92 -2.91 2.84
N GLU A 47 -10.80 -2.79 4.16
CA GLU A 47 -11.87 -2.26 5.03
C GLU A 47 -12.25 -0.83 4.62
N PHE A 48 -11.25 0.04 4.47
CA PHE A 48 -11.46 1.43 4.07
C PHE A 48 -12.04 1.55 2.65
N GLY A 49 -11.53 0.77 1.70
CA GLY A 49 -12.03 0.75 0.32
C GLY A 49 -13.48 0.27 0.21
N THR A 50 -13.89 -0.67 1.06
CA THR A 50 -15.28 -1.11 1.16
C THR A 50 -16.19 0.01 1.65
N GLU A 51 -15.75 0.76 2.66
CA GLU A 51 -16.50 1.90 3.20
C GLU A 51 -16.63 3.05 2.18
N LEU A 52 -15.54 3.37 1.47
CA LEU A 52 -15.56 4.38 0.41
C LEU A 52 -16.56 4.04 -0.70
N LYS A 53 -16.63 2.79 -1.15
CA LYS A 53 -17.57 2.38 -2.21
C LYS A 53 -19.03 2.51 -1.79
N LYS A 54 -19.34 2.23 -0.52
CA LYS A 54 -20.68 2.45 0.05
C LYS A 54 -21.06 3.93 0.02
N GLN A 55 -20.12 4.83 0.33
CA GLN A 55 -20.34 6.28 0.32
C GLN A 55 -20.59 6.83 -1.10
N GLU A 56 -19.90 6.27 -2.10
CA GLU A 56 -20.06 6.65 -3.51
C GLU A 56 -21.31 6.03 -4.18
N GLY A 57 -22.11 5.24 -3.44
CA GLY A 57 -23.27 4.53 -3.98
C GLY A 57 -22.91 3.43 -5.00
N ILE A 58 -21.65 2.98 -4.99
CA ILE A 58 -21.16 1.89 -5.83
C ILE A 58 -21.55 0.58 -5.13
N ASN A 59 -22.53 -0.14 -5.67
CA ASN A 59 -22.87 -1.48 -5.19
C ASN A 59 -21.64 -2.39 -5.31
N VAL A 60 -21.15 -2.87 -4.16
CA VAL A 60 -20.12 -3.92 -4.04
C VAL A 60 -20.73 -5.31 -4.18
#